data_AF-A0A538UAP0-F1
#
_entry.id   AF-A0A538UAP0-F1
#
_cell.length_a   1.000
_cell.length_b   1.000
_cell.length_c   1.000
_cell.angle_alpha   90.00
_cell.angle_beta   90.00
_cell.angle_gamma   90.00
#
_symmetry.space_group_name_H-M   'P 1'
#
loop_
_entity.id
_entity.type
_entity.pdbx_description
1 polymer ?
#
loop_
_entity_poly.entity_id
_entity_poly.type
_entity_poly.pdbx_seq_one_letter_code
_entity_poly.pdbx_strand_id
1 'polypeptide(L)'
;MVVLVTQYGGAWSVPFINDDYIFLDKTRAAPFGVVWAARDLLFHYYRPWSRELHYWVLQRLFGPRELPFHLASGALWLAVLALYHAVARRLTHPLAATGATAAVAVLGAWTVPIVWPAGAQDAWMILWALLVLLATMAGRDGWAALAFALALLSKETAVVLPAVALVYHTRVAGRAARAALRRTAWLWVLTLVWAACHPLVGGRWWSRAAPAADTHVHPPLMTLAVNTLGALVNLYPWPAPESGWGHALRQGLPAAVALAGLVLATAAASPVGRAAKPSPRPGPAPSRPTARASASEPPSAPASSRPSVSGPAPIVFGLGWALLAWLPLGMPTIAWRSHYIVLGALGAWLALAHALSRSRAALVAVVVALALLRPAIGDTVSHDWSTAWYRERAAAFVARMRADLEALRPAFPPHARVFFVRVPSDVGFLAGDGPALRVWYGDHTLSGGFYSAYRPRAAGLPRGDDYFFRFDSLGGWVEVVPGPEDVARARRANPRWEKDHATLAVTLAEGGDWPRAAAEYAKLAAVVPANADYAHDAALSFETAGDSLAAATWYARAAALPGADDETRRAAARLARYLRGQR
;
A
#
# COMPACT_ATOMS: atom_id res chain seq x y z
N MET A 1 10.93 12.10 -16.94
CA MET A 1 9.90 13.15 -17.08
C MET A 1 8.78 12.71 -18.01
N VAL A 2 9.01 12.54 -19.32
CA VAL A 2 7.96 12.14 -20.28
C VAL A 2 7.17 10.92 -19.78
N VAL A 3 7.84 9.85 -19.37
CA VAL A 3 7.20 8.65 -18.79
C VAL A 3 6.31 8.99 -17.58
N LEU A 4 6.81 9.79 -16.64
CA LEU A 4 6.05 10.15 -15.44
C LEU A 4 4.74 10.89 -15.80
N VAL A 5 4.81 11.81 -16.75
CA VAL A 5 3.65 12.61 -17.18
C VAL A 5 2.67 11.78 -18.00
N THR A 6 3.16 11.01 -18.98
CA THR A 6 2.28 10.31 -19.93
C THR A 6 1.75 9.00 -19.39
N GLN A 7 2.51 8.35 -18.51
CA GLN A 7 2.11 7.09 -17.91
C GLN A 7 1.44 7.35 -16.55
N TYR A 8 2.09 8.10 -15.66
CA TYR A 8 1.59 8.28 -14.30
C TYR A 8 0.93 9.65 -14.09
N GLY A 9 0.47 10.31 -15.16
CA GLY A 9 -0.17 11.63 -15.09
C GLY A 9 -1.44 11.68 -14.24
N GLY A 10 -2.20 10.57 -14.16
CA GLY A 10 -3.36 10.48 -13.28
C GLY A 10 -3.01 10.49 -11.79
N ALA A 11 -1.79 10.04 -11.43
CA ALA A 11 -1.35 9.91 -10.04
C ALA A 11 -1.45 11.20 -9.25
N TRP A 12 -1.13 12.33 -9.91
CA TRP A 12 -1.05 13.65 -9.29
C TRP A 12 -2.37 14.19 -8.73
N SER A 13 -3.48 13.64 -9.21
CA SER A 13 -4.84 14.03 -8.80
C SER A 13 -5.52 12.99 -7.91
N VAL A 14 -4.87 11.87 -7.59
CA VAL A 14 -5.48 10.78 -6.83
C VAL A 14 -5.69 11.22 -5.36
N PRO A 15 -6.92 11.20 -4.84
CA PRO A 15 -7.20 11.50 -3.44
C PRO A 15 -6.51 10.53 -2.48
N PHE A 16 -6.30 10.95 -1.22
CA PHE A 16 -5.88 10.03 -0.16
C PHE A 16 -6.91 8.91 0.04
N ILE A 17 -6.40 7.71 0.32
CA ILE A 17 -7.22 6.51 0.61
C ILE A 17 -6.59 5.63 1.68
N ASN A 18 -7.46 4.92 2.42
CA ASN A 18 -7.07 3.85 3.35
C ASN A 18 -5.92 4.28 4.29
N ASP A 19 -4.76 3.61 4.22
CA ASP A 19 -3.56 3.84 5.03
C ASP A 19 -3.11 5.30 5.07
N ASP A 20 -3.35 6.10 4.01
CA ASP A 20 -2.99 7.51 3.99
C ASP A 20 -3.61 8.26 5.18
N TYR A 21 -4.90 8.00 5.45
CA TYR A 21 -5.60 8.64 6.56
C TYR A 21 -5.09 8.16 7.91
N ILE A 22 -4.73 6.88 8.03
CA ILE A 22 -4.14 6.34 9.26
C ILE A 22 -2.79 7.03 9.54
N PHE A 23 -1.97 7.22 8.51
CA PHE A 23 -0.64 7.81 8.65
C PHE A 23 -0.72 9.31 8.93
N LEU A 24 -1.62 10.01 8.24
CA LEU A 24 -1.90 11.42 8.48
C LEU A 24 -2.42 11.66 9.89
N ASP A 25 -3.38 10.86 10.35
CA ASP A 25 -3.96 11.00 11.69
C ASP A 25 -2.91 10.75 12.77
N LYS A 26 -2.13 9.67 12.66
CA LYS A 26 -1.05 9.35 13.59
C LYS A 26 0.01 10.46 13.66
N THR A 27 0.46 10.97 12.52
CA THR A 27 1.61 11.89 12.47
C THR A 27 1.26 13.36 12.72
N ARG A 28 -0.04 13.71 12.64
CA ARG A 28 -0.56 15.09 12.77
C ARG A 28 -0.11 15.77 14.04
N ALA A 29 -0.33 15.12 15.19
CA ALA A 29 0.00 15.66 16.51
C ALA A 29 1.24 15.02 17.13
N ALA A 30 1.89 14.07 16.43
CA ALA A 30 3.04 13.36 16.97
C ALA A 30 4.24 14.32 17.19
N PRO A 31 4.84 14.36 18.40
CA PRO A 31 6.11 15.02 18.60
C PRO A 31 7.22 14.27 17.86
N PHE A 32 8.31 14.95 17.50
CA PHE A 32 9.39 14.35 16.70
C PHE A 32 9.95 13.06 17.30
N GLY A 33 10.11 12.97 18.62
CA GLY A 33 10.58 11.75 19.29
C GLY A 33 9.65 10.54 19.12
N VAL A 34 8.34 10.75 18.99
CA VAL A 34 7.35 9.67 18.80
C VAL A 34 7.47 9.02 17.43
N VAL A 35 7.92 9.77 16.41
CA VAL A 35 8.14 9.27 15.05
C VAL A 35 9.13 8.09 15.03
N TRP A 36 10.08 8.07 15.96
CA TRP A 36 11.12 7.05 16.09
C TRP A 36 10.81 5.99 17.15
N ALA A 37 9.72 6.13 17.90
CA ALA A 37 9.43 5.24 19.00
C ALA A 37 8.83 3.92 18.49
N ALA A 38 9.29 2.80 19.05
CA ALA A 38 8.74 1.47 18.77
C ALA A 38 7.43 1.20 19.56
N ARG A 39 6.53 2.19 19.61
CA ARG A 39 5.21 2.13 20.24
C ARG A 39 4.13 2.55 19.25
N ASP A 40 2.89 2.11 19.49
CA ASP A 40 1.73 2.47 18.67
C ASP A 40 1.97 2.20 17.17
N LEU A 41 2.55 1.02 16.91
CA LEU A 41 2.98 0.62 15.57
C LEU A 41 1.79 0.25 14.72
N LEU A 42 1.64 0.95 13.60
CA LEU A 42 0.60 0.66 12.63
C LEU A 42 0.90 -0.69 11.96
N PHE A 43 -0.05 -1.61 12.11
CA PHE A 43 0.05 -2.98 11.63
C PHE A 43 1.28 -3.72 12.19
N HIS A 44 1.76 -3.31 13.36
CA HIS A 44 2.97 -3.83 14.02
C HIS A 44 4.28 -3.66 13.23
N TYR A 45 4.28 -2.98 12.09
CA TYR A 45 5.49 -2.70 11.31
C TYR A 45 6.25 -1.49 11.88
N TYR A 46 7.57 -1.62 12.05
CA TYR A 46 8.44 -0.54 12.52
C TYR A 46 9.14 0.13 11.33
N ARG A 47 8.54 1.21 10.82
CA ARG A 47 8.98 1.94 9.62
C ARG A 47 9.11 3.44 9.88
N PRO A 48 9.97 3.86 10.83
CA PRO A 48 10.04 5.26 11.25
C PRO A 48 10.56 6.19 10.14
N TRP A 49 11.40 5.72 9.21
CA TRP A 49 11.97 6.57 8.17
C TRP A 49 10.95 6.90 7.07
N SER A 50 10.45 5.85 6.41
CA SER A 50 9.70 6.04 5.16
C SER A 50 8.20 6.22 5.35
N ARG A 51 7.66 5.87 6.52
CA ARG A 51 6.25 6.05 6.86
C ARG A 51 6.08 7.23 7.81
N GLU A 52 6.60 7.09 9.04
CA GLU A 52 6.33 8.06 10.10
C GLU A 52 7.00 9.42 9.79
N LEU A 53 8.32 9.45 9.56
CA LEU A 53 9.05 10.69 9.30
C LEU A 53 8.62 11.34 7.98
N HIS A 54 8.39 10.53 6.94
CA HIS A 54 7.91 11.00 5.65
C HIS A 54 6.58 11.77 5.77
N TYR A 55 5.56 11.17 6.41
CA TYR A 55 4.28 11.85 6.62
C TYR A 55 4.39 13.02 7.59
N TRP A 56 5.14 12.85 8.69
CA TRP A 56 5.37 13.91 9.68
C TRP A 56 5.96 15.18 9.06
N VAL A 57 6.95 15.05 8.16
CA VAL A 57 7.58 16.18 7.47
C VAL A 57 6.62 16.81 6.48
N LEU A 58 6.04 16.03 5.57
CA LEU A 58 5.17 16.57 4.52
C LEU A 58 3.92 17.22 5.10
N GLN A 59 3.32 16.61 6.11
CA GLN A 59 2.14 17.15 6.78
C GLN A 59 2.44 18.45 7.52
N ARG A 60 3.63 18.62 8.12
CA ARG A 60 4.04 19.88 8.74
C ARG A 60 4.29 20.99 7.74
N LEU A 61 4.87 20.66 6.60
CA LEU A 61 5.20 21.64 5.56
C LEU A 61 3.99 22.05 4.74
N PHE A 62 3.07 21.13 4.48
CA PHE A 62 2.01 21.33 3.49
C PHE A 62 0.59 21.00 3.97
N GLY A 63 0.42 20.49 5.19
CA GLY A 63 -0.85 19.97 5.68
C GLY A 63 -1.27 18.66 4.99
N PRO A 64 -2.52 18.20 5.19
CA PRO A 64 -3.07 17.02 4.53
C PRO A 64 -3.51 17.36 3.09
N ARG A 65 -2.62 17.91 2.28
CA ARG A 65 -2.83 18.16 0.85
C ARG A 65 -2.18 17.04 0.05
N GLU A 66 -2.85 16.52 -0.96
CA GLU A 66 -2.45 15.33 -1.71
C GLU A 66 -1.23 15.59 -2.60
N LEU A 67 -1.23 16.70 -3.34
CA LEU A 67 -0.23 17.00 -4.36
C LEU A 67 1.24 16.95 -3.86
N PRO A 68 1.61 17.54 -2.70
CA PRO A 68 2.96 17.43 -2.14
C PRO A 68 3.43 15.99 -1.90
N PHE A 69 2.53 15.10 -1.51
CA PHE A 69 2.87 13.70 -1.26
C PHE A 69 3.12 12.96 -2.58
N HIS A 70 2.30 13.21 -3.61
CA HIS A 70 2.54 12.69 -4.96
C HIS A 70 3.84 13.23 -5.58
N LEU A 71 4.16 14.51 -5.36
CA LEU A 71 5.45 15.11 -5.75
C LEU A 71 6.62 14.42 -5.07
N ALA A 72 6.51 14.10 -3.78
CA ALA A 72 7.55 13.36 -3.07
C ALA A 72 7.72 11.94 -3.63
N SER A 73 6.62 11.21 -3.88
CA SER A 73 6.67 9.88 -4.50
C SER A 73 7.28 9.90 -5.91
N GLY A 74 6.90 10.88 -6.74
CA GLY A 74 7.48 11.10 -8.07
C GLY A 74 8.97 11.43 -8.01
N ALA A 75 9.39 12.29 -7.08
CA ALA A 75 10.80 12.61 -6.87
C ALA A 75 11.62 11.40 -6.42
N LEU A 76 11.09 10.58 -5.50
CA LEU A 76 11.72 9.34 -5.06
C LEU A 76 11.88 8.35 -6.21
N TRP A 77 10.84 8.17 -7.03
CA TRP A 77 10.90 7.31 -8.20
C TRP A 77 12.00 7.73 -9.18
N LEU A 78 12.14 9.03 -9.46
CA LEU A 78 13.21 9.54 -10.32
C LEU A 78 14.60 9.30 -9.73
N ALA A 79 14.75 9.54 -8.42
CA ALA A 79 16.00 9.28 -7.72
C ALA A 79 16.36 7.79 -7.77
N VAL A 80 15.38 6.90 -7.58
CA VAL A 80 15.55 5.45 -7.75
C VAL A 80 16.01 5.10 -9.15
N LEU A 81 15.38 5.63 -10.20
CA LEU A 81 15.80 5.35 -11.58
C LEU A 81 17.20 5.88 -11.89
N ALA A 82 17.56 7.06 -11.39
CA ALA A 82 18.89 7.63 -11.57
C ALA A 82 19.97 6.78 -10.87
N LEU A 83 19.72 6.36 -9.63
CA LEU A 83 20.62 5.49 -8.88
C LEU A 83 20.72 4.10 -9.50
N TYR A 84 19.61 3.56 -9.99
CA TYR A 84 19.59 2.28 -10.69
C TYR A 84 20.39 2.35 -11.99
N HIS A 85 20.23 3.43 -12.76
CA HIS A 85 21.07 3.66 -13.93
C HIS A 85 22.56 3.72 -13.55
N ALA A 86 22.92 4.41 -12.47
CA ALA A 86 24.30 4.48 -11.99
C ALA A 86 24.85 3.09 -11.59
N VAL A 87 24.05 2.25 -10.94
CA VAL A 87 24.38 0.85 -10.64
C VAL A 87 24.59 0.06 -11.94
N ALA A 88 23.61 0.11 -12.85
CA ALA A 88 23.65 -0.62 -14.11
C ALA A 88 24.85 -0.20 -14.98
N ARG A 89 25.20 1.09 -15.00
CA ARG A 89 26.38 1.64 -15.70
C ARG A 89 27.72 1.16 -15.17
N ARG A 90 27.78 0.75 -13.89
CA ARG A 90 28.98 0.16 -13.29
C ARG A 90 29.12 -1.33 -13.58
N LEU A 91 28.01 -2.00 -13.89
CA LEU A 91 27.94 -3.45 -14.08
C LEU A 91 27.85 -3.85 -15.55
N THR A 92 27.35 -2.98 -16.41
CA THR A 92 27.03 -3.27 -17.82
C THR A 92 27.50 -2.12 -18.72
N HIS A 93 27.46 -2.33 -20.03
CA HIS A 93 27.81 -1.29 -20.99
C HIS A 93 26.68 -0.26 -21.14
N PRO A 94 26.94 0.93 -21.73
CA PRO A 94 25.99 2.05 -21.81
C PRO A 94 24.58 1.67 -22.27
N LEU A 95 24.49 0.95 -23.39
CA LEU A 95 23.22 0.57 -24.00
C LEU A 95 22.38 -0.36 -23.11
N ALA A 96 23.00 -1.40 -22.53
CA ALA A 96 22.33 -2.28 -21.57
C ALA A 96 21.81 -1.51 -20.34
N ALA A 97 22.61 -0.60 -19.77
CA ALA A 97 22.18 0.19 -18.62
C ALA A 97 21.00 1.12 -18.96
N THR A 98 21.04 1.79 -20.10
CA THR A 98 19.92 2.63 -20.57
C THR A 98 18.68 1.78 -20.82
N GLY A 99 18.81 0.64 -21.50
CA GLY A 99 17.71 -0.27 -21.76
C GLY A 99 17.07 -0.84 -20.50
N ALA A 100 17.90 -1.26 -19.53
CA ALA A 100 17.42 -1.76 -18.24
C ALA A 100 16.63 -0.68 -17.48
N THR A 101 17.16 0.55 -17.46
CA THR A 101 16.51 1.69 -16.80
C THR A 101 15.20 2.04 -17.50
N ALA A 102 15.20 2.08 -18.84
CA ALA A 102 14.01 2.37 -19.64
C ALA A 102 12.91 1.32 -19.43
N ALA A 103 13.25 0.03 -19.45
CA ALA A 103 12.32 -1.05 -19.21
C ALA A 103 11.71 -1.00 -17.79
N VAL A 104 12.54 -0.80 -16.76
CA VAL A 104 12.04 -0.67 -15.38
C VAL A 104 11.15 0.57 -15.22
N ALA A 105 11.47 1.69 -15.86
CA ALA A 105 10.70 2.92 -15.73
C ALA A 105 9.23 2.78 -16.18
N VAL A 106 8.93 1.82 -17.06
CA VAL A 106 7.57 1.58 -17.58
C VAL A 106 6.90 0.35 -16.99
N LEU A 107 7.38 -0.20 -15.87
CA LEU A 107 6.70 -1.32 -15.23
C LEU A 107 5.43 -0.86 -14.49
N GLY A 108 4.30 -1.53 -14.73
CA GLY A 108 3.05 -1.30 -14.01
C GLY A 108 3.16 -1.53 -12.50
N ALA A 109 4.15 -2.31 -12.05
CA ALA A 109 4.46 -2.55 -10.64
C ALA A 109 4.83 -1.26 -9.86
N TRP A 110 5.17 -0.16 -10.55
CA TRP A 110 5.36 1.15 -9.93
C TRP A 110 4.08 1.85 -9.48
N THR A 111 2.90 1.30 -9.80
CA THR A 111 1.61 1.91 -9.43
C THR A 111 1.56 2.25 -7.95
N VAL A 112 1.78 1.29 -7.04
CA VAL A 112 1.69 1.59 -5.60
C VAL A 112 2.73 2.63 -5.16
N PRO A 113 4.04 2.50 -5.47
CA PRO A 113 5.02 3.50 -5.03
C PRO A 113 4.85 4.91 -5.61
N ILE A 114 4.13 5.08 -6.74
CA ILE A 114 3.93 6.38 -7.39
C ILE A 114 2.54 6.97 -7.12
N VAL A 115 1.50 6.15 -7.31
CA VAL A 115 0.08 6.59 -7.30
C VAL A 115 -0.49 6.63 -5.88
N TRP A 116 0.03 5.82 -4.97
CA TRP A 116 -0.44 5.77 -3.59
C TRP A 116 0.62 6.34 -2.65
N PRO A 117 0.39 7.49 -2.00
CA PRO A 117 1.37 8.10 -1.10
C PRO A 117 1.93 7.15 -0.03
N ALA A 118 1.07 6.28 0.53
CA ALA A 118 1.50 5.26 1.49
C ALA A 118 2.54 4.29 0.90
N GLY A 119 2.57 4.12 -0.43
CA GLY A 119 3.53 3.33 -1.19
C GLY A 119 4.96 3.92 -1.22
N ALA A 120 5.18 5.15 -0.77
CA ALA A 120 6.50 5.78 -0.69
C ALA A 120 7.51 4.95 0.14
N GLN A 121 7.02 4.08 1.02
CA GLN A 121 7.82 3.13 1.80
C GLN A 121 8.69 2.21 0.92
N ASP A 122 8.13 1.74 -0.20
CA ASP A 122 8.88 0.93 -1.17
C ASP A 122 9.93 1.76 -1.91
N ALA A 123 9.57 2.97 -2.33
CA ALA A 123 10.48 3.85 -3.05
C ALA A 123 11.69 4.25 -2.19
N TRP A 124 11.47 4.59 -0.92
CA TRP A 124 12.55 4.84 0.05
C TRP A 124 13.44 3.63 0.26
N MET A 125 12.86 2.45 0.49
CA MET A 125 13.63 1.23 0.67
C MET A 125 14.49 0.93 -0.56
N ILE A 126 13.94 1.05 -1.77
CA ILE A 126 14.68 0.80 -3.02
C ILE A 126 15.78 1.86 -3.23
N LEU A 127 15.51 3.14 -2.94
CA LEU A 127 16.50 4.21 -3.01
C LEU A 127 17.71 3.88 -2.14
N TRP A 128 17.46 3.52 -0.88
CA TRP A 128 18.52 3.14 0.04
C TRP A 128 19.22 1.83 -0.37
N ALA A 129 18.49 0.83 -0.86
CA ALA A 129 19.05 -0.40 -1.41
C ALA A 129 20.06 -0.13 -2.56
N LEU A 130 19.74 0.78 -3.47
CA LEU A 130 20.63 1.15 -4.56
C LEU A 130 21.86 1.90 -4.06
N LEU A 131 21.71 2.76 -3.03
CA LEU A 131 22.84 3.41 -2.37
C LEU A 131 23.75 2.40 -1.65
N VAL A 132 23.19 1.36 -1.02
CA VAL A 132 23.97 0.24 -0.45
C VAL A 132 24.84 -0.38 -1.54
N LEU A 133 24.26 -0.71 -2.71
CA LEU A 133 25.01 -1.31 -3.82
C LEU A 133 26.09 -0.37 -4.37
N LEU A 134 25.79 0.92 -4.58
CA LEU A 134 26.77 1.90 -5.06
C LEU A 134 27.93 2.10 -4.08
N ALA A 135 27.63 2.18 -2.78
CA ALA A 135 28.65 2.31 -1.72
C ALA A 135 29.49 1.03 -1.61
N THR A 136 28.86 -0.14 -1.70
CA THR A 136 29.54 -1.46 -1.75
C THR A 136 30.50 -1.55 -2.94
N MET A 137 30.05 -1.14 -4.13
CA MET A 137 30.87 -1.09 -5.35
C MET A 137 32.01 -0.08 -5.23
N ALA A 138 31.83 1.00 -4.47
CA ALA A 138 32.85 2.01 -4.21
C ALA A 138 33.80 1.63 -3.05
N GLY A 139 33.59 0.49 -2.38
CA GLY A 139 34.37 0.08 -1.22
C GLY A 139 34.16 0.97 0.02
N ARG A 140 33.03 1.68 0.11
CA ARG A 140 32.69 2.61 1.20
C ARG A 140 31.75 1.93 2.21
N ASP A 141 32.31 1.04 3.02
CA ASP A 141 31.53 0.16 3.90
C ASP A 141 30.67 0.91 4.92
N GLY A 142 31.18 1.99 5.54
CA GLY A 142 30.41 2.79 6.49
C GLY A 142 29.17 3.45 5.86
N TRP A 143 29.30 3.95 4.62
CA TRP A 143 28.16 4.51 3.88
C TRP A 143 27.16 3.44 3.47
N ALA A 144 27.65 2.25 3.11
CA ALA A 144 26.79 1.12 2.80
C ALA A 144 26.04 0.63 4.06
N ALA A 145 26.67 0.66 5.24
CA ALA A 145 26.06 0.37 6.54
C ALA A 145 24.95 1.35 6.89
N LEU A 146 25.21 2.65 6.76
CA LEU A 146 24.22 3.68 7.02
C LEU A 146 23.03 3.57 6.06
N ALA A 147 23.28 3.45 4.76
CA ALA A 147 22.22 3.28 3.77
C ALA A 147 21.40 2.00 4.05
N PHE A 148 22.05 0.92 4.47
CA PHE A 148 21.36 -0.33 4.81
C PHE A 148 20.47 -0.19 6.04
N ALA A 149 20.93 0.48 7.08
CA ALA A 149 20.12 0.78 8.26
C ALA A 149 18.88 1.60 7.86
N LEU A 150 19.03 2.62 7.02
CA LEU A 150 17.90 3.42 6.52
C LEU A 150 16.94 2.61 5.63
N ALA A 151 17.45 1.66 4.85
CA ALA A 151 16.62 0.72 4.09
C ALA A 151 15.77 -0.16 5.03
N LEU A 152 16.36 -0.72 6.09
CA LEU A 152 15.67 -1.52 7.10
C LEU A 152 14.64 -0.71 7.91
N LEU A 153 14.94 0.57 8.20
CA LEU A 153 13.99 1.50 8.83
C LEU A 153 12.90 2.00 7.87
N SER A 154 13.00 1.66 6.58
CA SER A 154 11.98 1.95 5.58
C SER A 154 11.07 0.75 5.33
N LYS A 155 11.64 -0.45 5.13
CA LYS A 155 10.86 -1.67 4.90
C LYS A 155 11.66 -2.94 5.21
N GLU A 156 10.97 -3.93 5.75
CA GLU A 156 11.54 -5.21 6.20
C GLU A 156 12.17 -6.01 5.04
N THR A 157 11.66 -5.83 3.82
CA THR A 157 12.17 -6.51 2.61
C THR A 157 13.61 -6.13 2.27
N ALA A 158 14.15 -5.05 2.84
CA ALA A 158 15.57 -4.71 2.73
C ALA A 158 16.50 -5.78 3.29
N VAL A 159 16.03 -6.69 4.16
CA VAL A 159 16.81 -7.74 4.82
C VAL A 159 17.62 -8.64 3.86
N VAL A 160 17.25 -8.68 2.57
CA VAL A 160 17.90 -9.46 1.52
C VAL A 160 19.20 -8.83 0.99
N LEU A 161 19.44 -7.54 1.23
CA LEU A 161 20.59 -6.80 0.69
C LEU A 161 21.99 -7.34 1.08
N PRO A 162 22.24 -7.87 2.30
CA PRO A 162 23.50 -8.53 2.62
C PRO A 162 23.83 -9.67 1.65
N ALA A 163 22.83 -10.46 1.28
CA ALA A 163 22.97 -11.56 0.33
C ALA A 163 23.21 -11.03 -1.10
N VAL A 164 22.51 -9.98 -1.53
CA VAL A 164 22.74 -9.35 -2.84
C VAL A 164 24.17 -8.79 -2.94
N ALA A 165 24.66 -8.11 -1.91
CA ALA A 165 26.02 -7.60 -1.84
C ALA A 165 27.06 -8.75 -1.84
N LEU A 166 26.76 -9.87 -1.20
CA LEU A 166 27.61 -11.07 -1.23
C LEU A 166 27.71 -11.65 -2.65
N VAL A 167 26.60 -11.73 -3.39
CA VAL A 167 26.61 -12.16 -4.81
C VAL A 167 27.44 -11.20 -5.66
N TYR A 168 27.34 -9.89 -5.44
CA TYR A 168 28.19 -8.91 -6.12
C TYR A 168 29.69 -9.19 -5.87
N HIS A 169 30.10 -9.34 -4.61
CA HIS A 169 31.51 -9.53 -4.28
C HIS A 169 32.08 -10.84 -4.84
N THR A 170 31.29 -11.90 -4.86
CA THR A 170 31.72 -13.22 -5.35
C THR A 170 31.70 -13.32 -6.87
N ARG A 171 30.63 -12.84 -7.52
CA ARG A 171 30.41 -13.05 -8.96
C ARG A 171 30.91 -11.92 -9.84
N VAL A 172 30.83 -10.68 -9.38
CA VAL A 172 31.27 -9.51 -10.16
C VAL A 172 32.69 -9.10 -9.78
N ALA A 173 32.98 -9.02 -8.48
CA ALA A 173 34.30 -8.61 -8.02
C ALA A 173 35.29 -9.77 -7.85
N GLY A 174 34.89 -11.01 -8.16
CA GLY A 174 35.77 -12.18 -8.20
C GLY A 174 36.41 -12.56 -6.86
N ARG A 175 35.84 -12.14 -5.72
CA ARG A 175 36.41 -12.45 -4.40
C ARG A 175 36.06 -13.88 -4.00
N ALA A 176 36.98 -14.56 -3.33
CA ALA A 176 36.70 -15.82 -2.65
C ALA A 176 35.57 -15.65 -1.62
N ALA A 177 34.75 -16.68 -1.42
CA ALA A 177 33.54 -16.61 -0.58
C ALA A 177 33.82 -16.09 0.84
N ARG A 178 34.92 -16.53 1.47
CA ARG A 178 35.32 -16.07 2.81
C ARG A 178 35.65 -14.58 2.85
N ALA A 179 36.34 -14.07 1.83
CA ALA A 179 36.66 -12.65 1.73
C ALA A 179 35.42 -11.80 1.44
N ALA A 180 34.50 -12.31 0.62
CA ALA A 180 33.23 -11.67 0.34
C ALA A 180 32.33 -11.60 1.60
N LEU A 181 32.24 -12.67 2.39
CA LEU A 181 31.54 -12.70 3.68
C LEU A 181 32.14 -11.73 4.68
N ARG A 182 33.47 -11.68 4.80
CA ARG A 182 34.14 -10.68 5.65
C ARG A 182 33.79 -9.26 5.23
N ARG A 183 33.70 -9.01 3.93
CA ARG A 183 33.39 -7.68 3.39
C ARG A 183 31.94 -7.25 3.62
N THR A 184 31.01 -8.20 3.70
CA THR A 184 29.59 -7.94 4.00
C THR A 184 29.20 -8.20 5.45
N ALA A 185 30.16 -8.55 6.33
CA ALA A 185 29.87 -8.96 7.71
C ALA A 185 29.06 -7.92 8.49
N TRP A 186 29.35 -6.62 8.32
CA TRP A 186 28.63 -5.54 8.99
C TRP A 186 27.16 -5.44 8.54
N LEU A 187 26.83 -5.81 7.29
CA LEU A 187 25.43 -5.90 6.82
C LEU A 187 24.69 -6.98 7.60
N TRP A 188 25.31 -8.15 7.74
CA TRP A 188 24.71 -9.27 8.48
C TRP A 188 24.53 -8.95 9.97
N VAL A 189 25.52 -8.29 10.59
CA VAL A 189 25.40 -7.83 11.98
C VAL A 189 24.23 -6.85 12.13
N LEU A 190 24.11 -5.87 11.23
CA LEU A 190 22.98 -4.93 11.25
C LEU A 190 21.64 -5.63 11.05
N THR A 191 21.57 -6.62 10.16
CA THR A 191 20.37 -7.46 9.99
C THR A 191 19.99 -8.15 11.30
N LEU A 192 20.95 -8.77 11.99
CA LEU A 192 20.70 -9.47 13.26
C LEU A 192 20.26 -8.51 14.37
N VAL A 193 20.93 -7.36 14.50
CA VAL A 193 20.56 -6.32 15.48
C VAL A 193 19.16 -5.79 15.19
N TRP A 194 18.86 -5.46 13.94
CA TRP A 194 17.54 -5.03 13.53
C TRP A 194 16.50 -6.11 13.79
N ALA A 195 16.75 -7.35 13.40
CA ALA A 195 15.81 -8.46 13.56
C ALA A 195 15.51 -8.71 15.04
N ALA A 196 16.53 -8.64 15.90
CA ALA A 196 16.37 -8.69 17.34
C ALA A 196 15.45 -7.54 17.78
N CYS A 197 15.83 -6.29 17.55
CA CYS A 197 15.07 -5.08 17.93
C CYS A 197 13.66 -4.98 17.29
N HIS A 198 13.39 -5.67 16.19
CA HIS A 198 12.17 -5.49 15.42
C HIS A 198 10.95 -6.14 16.10
N PRO A 199 9.88 -5.37 16.41
CA PRO A 199 8.74 -5.83 17.21
C PRO A 199 8.03 -7.09 16.71
N LEU A 200 7.94 -7.31 15.40
CA LEU A 200 7.33 -8.51 14.83
C LEU A 200 8.25 -9.73 14.73
N VAL A 201 9.58 -9.51 14.69
CA VAL A 201 10.58 -10.55 14.43
C VAL A 201 11.16 -11.01 15.75
N GLY A 202 12.09 -10.26 16.34
CA GLY A 202 12.68 -10.54 17.65
C GLY A 202 11.86 -10.00 18.81
N GLY A 203 10.92 -9.09 18.57
CA GLY A 203 9.99 -8.59 19.58
C GLY A 203 9.22 -9.67 20.31
N ARG A 204 8.96 -10.81 19.67
CA ARG A 204 8.35 -11.99 20.31
C ARG A 204 9.14 -12.53 21.50
N TRP A 205 10.44 -12.25 21.58
CA TRP A 205 11.28 -12.68 22.69
C TRP A 205 11.18 -11.79 23.93
N TRP A 206 10.63 -10.58 23.81
CA TRP A 206 10.55 -9.62 24.92
C TRP A 206 9.24 -8.86 25.03
N SER A 207 8.32 -9.01 24.07
CA SER A 207 6.95 -8.53 24.14
C SER A 207 6.00 -9.66 23.78
N ARG A 208 4.89 -9.78 24.52
CA ARG A 208 3.78 -10.69 24.23
C ARG A 208 2.94 -10.17 23.06
N ALA A 209 3.58 -9.78 21.95
CA ALA A 209 2.86 -9.35 20.77
C ALA A 209 2.09 -10.54 20.20
N ALA A 210 0.75 -10.48 20.28
CA ALA A 210 -0.11 -11.46 19.64
C ALA A 210 0.14 -11.41 18.12
N PRO A 211 0.19 -12.57 17.43
CA PRO A 211 0.30 -12.58 15.99
C PRO A 211 -0.96 -11.95 15.38
N ALA A 212 -0.81 -10.83 14.68
CA ALA A 212 -1.78 -10.42 13.67
C ALA A 212 -1.59 -11.34 12.46
N ALA A 213 -2.17 -12.54 12.53
CA ALA A 213 -2.29 -13.39 11.37
C ALA A 213 -3.56 -12.97 10.62
N ASP A 214 -3.45 -11.99 9.73
CA ASP A 214 -4.37 -11.97 8.61
C ASP A 214 -4.06 -13.22 7.79
N THR A 215 -4.89 -14.25 7.94
CA THR A 215 -4.87 -15.45 7.10
C THR A 215 -5.30 -15.06 5.70
N HIS A 216 -4.46 -14.34 4.99
CA HIS A 216 -4.62 -14.18 3.55
C HIS A 216 -4.35 -15.53 2.90
N VAL A 217 -5.25 -15.94 2.01
CA VAL A 217 -5.05 -17.13 1.19
C VAL A 217 -3.79 -16.92 0.35
N HIS A 218 -2.73 -17.66 0.70
CA HIS A 218 -1.49 -17.63 -0.04
C HIS A 218 -1.70 -18.28 -1.40
N PRO A 219 -1.38 -17.60 -2.52
CA PRO A 219 -1.54 -18.22 -3.81
C PRO A 219 -0.58 -19.41 -3.95
N PRO A 220 -0.96 -20.46 -4.70
CA PRO A 220 -0.05 -21.55 -5.03
C PRO A 220 1.26 -21.02 -5.66
N LEU A 221 2.38 -21.73 -5.45
CA LEU A 221 3.70 -21.30 -5.95
C LEU A 221 3.72 -21.03 -7.46
N MET A 222 2.99 -21.82 -8.24
CA MET A 222 2.88 -21.60 -9.69
C MET A 222 2.17 -20.28 -10.02
N THR A 223 1.08 -19.96 -9.33
CA THR A 223 0.39 -18.67 -9.46
C THR A 223 1.29 -17.52 -9.04
N LEU A 224 2.05 -17.68 -7.95
CA LEU A 224 3.05 -16.71 -7.50
C LEU A 224 4.10 -16.44 -8.59
N ALA A 225 4.64 -17.50 -9.20
CA ALA A 225 5.65 -17.41 -10.26
C ALA A 225 5.07 -16.76 -11.52
N VAL A 226 3.90 -17.19 -11.99
CA VAL A 226 3.22 -16.63 -13.17
C VAL A 226 2.93 -15.15 -12.97
N ASN A 227 2.37 -14.76 -11.82
CA ASN A 227 2.06 -13.36 -11.54
C ASN A 227 3.33 -12.51 -11.44
N THR A 228 4.38 -13.03 -10.82
CA THR A 228 5.68 -12.33 -10.70
C THR A 228 6.34 -12.12 -12.05
N LEU A 229 6.38 -13.16 -12.89
CA LEU A 229 6.95 -13.09 -14.23
C LEU A 229 6.08 -12.24 -15.17
N GLY A 230 4.76 -12.32 -15.07
CA GLY A 230 3.84 -11.47 -15.83
C GLY A 230 3.99 -10.00 -15.45
N ALA A 231 4.09 -9.68 -14.17
CA ALA A 231 4.31 -8.31 -13.70
C ALA A 231 5.65 -7.73 -14.16
N LEU A 232 6.68 -8.56 -14.37
CA LEU A 232 7.99 -8.13 -14.88
C LEU A 232 7.92 -7.56 -16.31
N VAL A 233 6.91 -7.96 -17.08
CA VAL A 233 6.77 -7.60 -18.50
C VAL A 233 5.41 -6.97 -18.84
N ASN A 234 4.72 -6.41 -17.84
CA ASN A 234 3.42 -5.78 -18.06
C ASN A 234 2.39 -6.74 -18.71
N LEU A 235 2.29 -7.95 -18.15
CA LEU A 235 1.25 -8.93 -18.49
C LEU A 235 0.44 -9.39 -17.25
N TYR A 236 0.57 -8.69 -16.12
CA TYR A 236 -0.25 -8.92 -14.93
C TYR A 236 -0.95 -7.62 -14.47
N PRO A 237 -2.28 -7.64 -14.26
CA PRO A 237 -3.22 -8.65 -14.77
C PRO A 237 -3.11 -8.76 -16.30
N TRP A 238 -3.72 -9.80 -16.88
CA TRP A 238 -3.73 -9.95 -18.33
C TRP A 238 -4.39 -8.72 -18.96
N PRO A 239 -3.72 -8.00 -19.90
CA PRO A 239 -4.23 -6.72 -20.39
C PRO A 239 -5.59 -6.86 -21.08
N ALA A 240 -6.58 -6.16 -20.55
CA ALA A 240 -7.93 -6.04 -21.08
C ALA A 240 -8.45 -4.62 -20.78
N PRO A 241 -7.92 -3.59 -21.47
CA PRO A 241 -8.22 -2.19 -21.18
C PRO A 241 -9.70 -1.88 -21.38
N GLU A 242 -10.35 -1.32 -20.35
CA GLU A 242 -11.77 -0.95 -20.33
C GLU A 242 -12.10 0.10 -21.41
N SER A 243 -11.20 1.05 -21.61
CA SER A 243 -11.31 2.10 -22.63
C SER A 243 -10.86 1.63 -24.03
N GLY A 244 -10.47 0.35 -24.17
CA GLY A 244 -10.04 -0.29 -25.41
C GLY A 244 -8.58 -0.04 -25.81
N TRP A 245 -8.01 -0.96 -26.59
CA TRP A 245 -6.61 -0.95 -27.00
C TRP A 245 -6.18 0.33 -27.73
N GLY A 246 -7.05 0.91 -28.56
CA GLY A 246 -6.73 2.15 -29.27
C GLY A 246 -6.45 3.32 -28.34
N HIS A 247 -7.19 3.42 -27.22
CA HIS A 247 -6.96 4.43 -26.20
C HIS A 247 -5.64 4.18 -25.46
N ALA A 248 -5.44 2.96 -24.96
CA ALA A 248 -4.23 2.56 -24.25
C ALA A 248 -2.96 2.79 -25.08
N LEU A 249 -2.95 2.39 -26.35
CA LEU A 249 -1.79 2.56 -27.24
C LEU A 249 -1.48 4.04 -27.50
N ARG A 250 -2.49 4.90 -27.66
CA ARG A 250 -2.29 6.36 -27.81
C ARG A 250 -1.67 6.98 -26.56
N GLN A 251 -2.08 6.55 -25.37
CA GLN A 251 -1.45 6.99 -24.12
C GLN A 251 0.00 6.49 -23.97
N GLY A 252 0.30 5.28 -24.45
CA GLY A 252 1.62 4.67 -24.40
C GLY A 252 2.64 5.28 -25.38
N LEU A 253 2.15 5.77 -26.53
CA LEU A 253 2.99 6.18 -27.65
C LEU A 253 4.05 7.25 -27.30
N PRO A 254 3.75 8.34 -26.57
CA PRO A 254 4.77 9.33 -26.24
C PRO A 254 5.92 8.77 -25.39
N ALA A 255 5.61 7.87 -24.43
CA ALA A 255 6.64 7.19 -23.65
C ALA A 255 7.45 6.22 -24.51
N ALA A 256 6.79 5.46 -25.38
CA ALA A 256 7.45 4.52 -26.29
C ALA A 256 8.44 5.24 -27.21
N VAL A 257 8.04 6.35 -27.84
CA VAL A 257 8.90 7.16 -28.72
C VAL A 257 10.08 7.75 -27.94
N ALA A 258 9.83 8.35 -26.78
CA ALA A 258 10.89 8.97 -25.97
C ALA A 258 11.94 7.95 -25.50
N LEU A 259 11.49 6.76 -25.05
CA LEU A 259 12.39 5.72 -24.57
C LEU A 259 13.14 5.02 -25.71
N ALA A 260 12.48 4.77 -26.84
CA ALA A 260 13.13 4.26 -28.04
C ALA A 260 14.23 5.23 -28.51
N GLY A 261 13.92 6.52 -28.59
CA GLY A 261 14.88 7.57 -28.92
C GLY A 261 16.07 7.60 -27.97
N LEU A 262 15.84 7.47 -26.66
CA LEU A 262 16.91 7.44 -25.65
C LEU A 262 17.85 6.23 -25.81
N VAL A 263 17.27 5.04 -26.05
CA VAL A 263 18.04 3.80 -26.27
C VAL A 263 18.85 3.89 -27.56
N LEU A 264 18.23 4.36 -28.65
CA LEU A 264 18.89 4.55 -29.95
C LEU A 264 19.99 5.62 -29.89
N ALA A 265 19.77 6.74 -29.22
CA ALA A 265 20.78 7.78 -29.02
C ALA A 265 21.99 7.25 -28.24
N THR A 266 21.76 6.44 -27.19
CA THR A 266 22.84 5.78 -26.43
C THR A 266 23.61 4.79 -27.31
N ALA A 267 22.91 4.04 -28.17
CA ALA A 267 23.54 3.11 -29.11
C ALA A 267 24.41 3.84 -30.14
N ALA A 268 23.95 4.99 -30.66
CA ALA A 268 24.68 5.81 -31.62
C ALA A 268 25.92 6.48 -31.00
N ALA A 269 25.84 6.90 -29.74
CA ALA A 269 26.95 7.52 -29.02
C ALA A 269 28.03 6.51 -28.56
N SER A 270 27.73 5.21 -28.59
CA SER A 270 28.67 4.16 -28.16
C SER A 270 29.68 3.84 -29.29
N PRO A 271 31.00 4.06 -29.13
CA PRO A 271 32.01 3.93 -30.20
C PRO A 271 32.27 2.50 -30.72
N VAL A 272 31.43 1.53 -30.37
CA VAL A 272 31.59 0.12 -30.75
C VAL A 272 31.23 -0.03 -32.23
N GLY A 273 32.19 0.29 -33.11
CA GLY A 273 32.01 0.16 -34.55
C GLY A 273 32.87 1.07 -35.43
N ARG A 274 33.54 2.11 -34.90
CA ARG A 274 34.64 2.72 -35.66
C ARG A 274 35.84 1.81 -35.54
N ALA A 275 35.99 0.91 -36.51
CA ALA A 275 37.19 0.12 -36.73
C ALA A 275 38.41 1.03 -36.50
N ALA A 276 39.14 0.78 -35.41
CA ALA A 276 40.42 1.40 -35.20
C ALA A 276 41.26 1.04 -36.42
N LYS A 277 41.60 2.03 -37.25
CA LYS A 277 42.63 1.88 -38.28
C LYS A 277 43.83 1.21 -37.59
N PRO A 278 44.35 0.08 -38.09
CA PRO A 278 45.50 -0.56 -37.49
C PRO A 278 46.63 0.45 -37.46
N SER A 279 47.04 0.86 -36.25
CA SER A 279 48.23 1.67 -36.08
C SER A 279 49.43 0.88 -36.64
N PRO A 280 50.30 1.50 -37.43
CA PRO A 280 51.47 0.81 -37.98
C PRO A 280 52.36 0.32 -36.82
N ARG A 281 52.76 -0.96 -36.90
CA ARG A 281 53.67 -1.60 -35.96
C ARG A 281 54.94 -0.74 -35.79
N PRO A 282 55.34 -0.38 -34.55
CA PRO A 282 56.69 0.13 -34.31
C PRO A 282 57.69 -0.99 -34.61
N GLY A 283 58.70 -0.68 -35.43
CA GLY A 283 59.81 -1.60 -35.74
C GLY A 283 60.65 -1.94 -34.50
N PRO A 284 61.45 -3.03 -34.56
CA PRO A 284 62.25 -3.49 -33.43
C PRO A 284 63.43 -2.54 -33.19
N ALA A 285 63.50 -1.96 -31.99
CA ALA A 285 64.68 -1.26 -31.50
C ALA A 285 65.57 -2.22 -30.68
N PRO A 286 66.90 -2.04 -30.69
CA PRO A 286 67.85 -3.06 -30.25
C PRO A 286 68.05 -3.12 -28.74
N SER A 287 68.38 -4.32 -28.27
CA SER A 287 68.73 -4.68 -26.91
C SER A 287 70.05 -4.03 -26.46
N ARG A 288 70.08 -3.54 -25.22
CA ARG A 288 71.31 -3.35 -24.44
C ARG A 288 71.13 -3.83 -22.99
N PRO A 289 72.16 -4.45 -22.38
CA PRO A 289 72.01 -5.25 -21.18
C PRO A 289 72.38 -4.52 -19.87
N THR A 290 71.69 -4.95 -18.80
CA THR A 290 72.11 -5.11 -17.39
C THR A 290 72.75 -3.93 -16.62
N ALA A 291 72.15 -3.56 -15.48
CA ALA A 291 72.72 -3.82 -14.15
C ALA A 291 71.81 -3.39 -12.98
N ARG A 292 71.88 -4.23 -11.93
CA ARG A 292 71.73 -4.00 -10.48
C ARG A 292 70.35 -3.94 -9.80
N ALA A 293 70.23 -4.95 -8.95
CA ALA A 293 69.31 -5.16 -7.84
C ALA A 293 69.26 -4.01 -6.82
N SER A 294 68.05 -3.75 -6.34
CA SER A 294 67.77 -3.45 -4.93
C SER A 294 66.42 -4.06 -4.57
N ALA A 295 66.45 -5.06 -3.69
CA ALA A 295 65.28 -5.63 -3.06
C ALA A 295 64.82 -4.73 -1.90
N SER A 296 63.52 -4.42 -1.84
CA SER A 296 62.68 -4.28 -0.63
C SER A 296 61.49 -3.34 -0.89
N GLU A 297 60.47 -3.84 -1.56
CA GLU A 297 59.12 -3.26 -1.49
C GLU A 297 58.11 -4.40 -1.53
N PRO A 298 57.20 -4.53 -0.53
CA PRO A 298 56.12 -5.50 -0.61
C PRO A 298 55.21 -5.11 -1.79
N PRO A 299 54.68 -6.08 -2.56
CA PRO A 299 53.93 -5.78 -3.76
C PRO A 299 52.68 -4.97 -3.41
N SER A 300 52.74 -3.68 -3.71
CA SER A 300 51.58 -2.81 -3.87
C SER A 300 50.55 -3.53 -4.73
N ALA A 301 49.36 -3.70 -4.16
CA ALA A 301 48.22 -4.41 -4.73
C ALA A 301 48.06 -4.12 -6.23
N PRO A 302 47.76 -5.14 -7.05
CA PRO A 302 47.60 -4.93 -8.48
C PRO A 302 46.47 -3.92 -8.71
N ALA A 303 46.80 -2.94 -9.56
CA ALA A 303 45.93 -1.89 -10.03
C ALA A 303 44.51 -2.40 -10.31
N SER A 304 43.54 -1.58 -9.92
CA SER A 304 42.10 -1.74 -10.13
C SER A 304 41.76 -2.07 -11.59
N SER A 305 41.82 -3.35 -11.96
CA SER A 305 41.23 -3.83 -13.20
C SER A 305 39.72 -3.65 -13.06
N ARG A 306 39.15 -2.67 -13.76
CA ARG A 306 37.69 -2.61 -13.91
C ARG A 306 37.22 -3.98 -14.42
N PRO A 307 36.23 -4.61 -13.76
CA PRO A 307 35.75 -5.93 -14.17
C PRO A 307 35.36 -5.89 -15.66
N SER A 308 35.71 -6.93 -16.41
CA SER A 308 35.38 -6.98 -17.83
C SER A 308 33.86 -7.00 -18.00
N VAL A 309 33.34 -5.93 -18.61
CA VAL A 309 31.90 -5.67 -18.76
C VAL A 309 31.24 -6.60 -19.79
N SER A 310 32.02 -7.43 -20.48
CA SER A 310 31.60 -8.33 -21.57
C SER A 310 31.36 -9.79 -21.14
N GLY A 311 31.56 -10.13 -19.85
CA GLY A 311 31.38 -11.49 -19.34
C GLY A 311 29.95 -11.83 -18.88
N PRO A 312 29.68 -13.08 -18.46
CA PRO A 312 28.37 -13.49 -17.93
C PRO A 312 28.07 -12.95 -16.53
N ALA A 313 29.04 -12.32 -15.86
CA ALA A 313 28.92 -11.85 -14.48
C ALA A 313 27.72 -10.92 -14.22
N PRO A 314 27.38 -9.95 -15.10
CA PRO A 314 26.22 -9.08 -14.90
C PRO A 314 24.89 -9.84 -14.97
N ILE A 315 24.81 -10.87 -15.84
CA ILE A 315 23.63 -11.75 -15.93
C ILE A 315 23.49 -12.55 -14.64
N VAL A 316 24.56 -13.22 -14.20
CA VAL A 316 24.54 -14.03 -12.96
C VAL A 316 24.20 -13.17 -11.74
N PHE A 317 24.78 -11.97 -11.64
CA PHE A 317 24.45 -11.04 -10.56
C PHE A 317 23.00 -10.56 -10.64
N GLY A 318 22.52 -10.16 -11.81
CA GLY A 318 21.13 -9.70 -11.99
C GLY A 318 20.10 -10.77 -11.64
N LEU A 319 20.31 -12.01 -12.09
CA LEU A 319 19.46 -13.15 -11.73
C LEU A 319 19.53 -13.48 -10.23
N GLY A 320 20.73 -13.48 -9.65
CA GLY A 320 20.90 -13.69 -8.21
C GLY A 320 20.22 -12.62 -7.37
N TRP A 321 20.31 -11.35 -7.77
CA TRP A 321 19.58 -10.26 -7.16
C TRP A 321 18.06 -10.48 -7.27
N ALA A 322 17.54 -10.77 -8.48
CA ALA A 322 16.12 -10.99 -8.69
C ALA A 322 15.55 -12.09 -7.79
N LEU A 323 16.19 -13.26 -7.78
CA LEU A 323 15.78 -14.40 -6.97
C LEU A 323 15.78 -14.08 -5.48
N LEU A 324 16.86 -13.48 -4.96
CA LEU A 324 16.96 -13.10 -3.54
C LEU A 324 15.89 -12.09 -3.14
N ALA A 325 15.64 -11.09 -3.98
CA ALA A 325 14.64 -10.05 -3.73
C ALA A 325 13.20 -10.56 -3.81
N TRP A 326 12.95 -11.67 -4.53
CA TRP A 326 11.64 -12.31 -4.61
C TRP A 326 11.42 -13.42 -3.57
N LEU A 327 12.45 -13.84 -2.82
CA LEU A 327 12.29 -14.82 -1.72
C LEU A 327 11.19 -14.43 -0.72
N PRO A 328 11.04 -13.16 -0.29
CA PRO A 328 9.97 -12.78 0.64
C PRO A 328 8.55 -13.04 0.09
N LEU A 329 8.37 -13.11 -1.24
CA LEU A 329 7.06 -13.39 -1.85
C LEU A 329 6.55 -14.80 -1.52
N GLY A 330 7.45 -15.73 -1.19
CA GLY A 330 7.09 -17.10 -0.79
C GLY A 330 6.73 -17.25 0.69
N MET A 331 6.78 -16.17 1.49
CA MET A 331 6.47 -16.24 2.93
C MET A 331 4.95 -16.28 3.15
N PRO A 332 4.39 -17.30 3.85
CA PRO A 332 2.95 -17.47 4.06
C PRO A 332 2.23 -16.33 4.78
N THR A 333 2.95 -15.35 5.31
CA THR A 333 2.38 -14.17 5.99
C THR A 333 2.26 -12.95 5.06
N ILE A 334 2.73 -13.05 3.80
CA ILE A 334 2.77 -11.92 2.86
C ILE A 334 1.90 -12.23 1.65
N ALA A 335 0.71 -11.64 1.55
CA ALA A 335 -0.10 -11.76 0.34
C ALA A 335 0.67 -11.17 -0.86
N TRP A 336 0.75 -11.90 -1.97
CA TRP A 336 1.43 -11.41 -3.17
C TRP A 336 0.75 -10.14 -3.71
N ARG A 337 1.56 -9.15 -4.11
CA ARG A 337 1.14 -7.89 -4.75
C ARG A 337 2.17 -7.48 -5.80
N SER A 338 1.73 -6.84 -6.87
CA SER A 338 2.61 -6.48 -7.99
C SER A 338 3.78 -5.59 -7.57
N HIS A 339 3.58 -4.62 -6.69
CA HIS A 339 4.65 -3.71 -6.27
C HIS A 339 5.78 -4.39 -5.48
N TYR A 340 5.55 -5.55 -4.87
CA TYR A 340 6.62 -6.29 -4.19
C TYR A 340 7.67 -6.85 -5.15
N ILE A 341 7.37 -6.93 -6.45
CA ILE A 341 8.31 -7.46 -7.43
C ILE A 341 9.40 -6.46 -7.82
N VAL A 342 9.22 -5.16 -7.53
CA VAL A 342 10.05 -4.07 -8.09
C VAL A 342 11.53 -4.22 -7.74
N LEU A 343 11.86 -4.57 -6.49
CA LEU A 343 13.27 -4.74 -6.08
C LEU A 343 13.95 -5.86 -6.88
N GLY A 344 13.26 -6.98 -7.12
CA GLY A 344 13.78 -8.07 -7.94
C GLY A 344 13.75 -7.78 -9.44
N ALA A 345 12.77 -6.97 -9.89
CA ALA A 345 12.69 -6.52 -11.28
C ALA A 345 13.91 -5.70 -11.71
N LEU A 346 14.52 -4.93 -10.79
CA LEU A 346 15.80 -4.25 -11.03
C LEU A 346 16.92 -5.25 -11.37
N GLY A 347 17.03 -6.35 -10.63
CA GLY A 347 18.00 -7.41 -10.95
C GLY A 347 17.69 -8.13 -12.26
N ALA A 348 16.42 -8.49 -12.47
CA ALA A 348 15.98 -9.21 -13.66
C ALA A 348 16.20 -8.39 -14.94
N TRP A 349 15.81 -7.11 -14.94
CA TRP A 349 16.02 -6.22 -16.09
C TRP A 349 17.48 -5.87 -16.34
N LEU A 350 18.34 -5.86 -15.31
CA LEU A 350 19.78 -5.76 -15.51
C LEU A 350 20.31 -6.94 -16.35
N ALA A 351 19.91 -8.17 -16.01
CA ALA A 351 20.30 -9.37 -16.73
C ALA A 351 19.69 -9.42 -18.15
N LEU A 352 18.38 -9.16 -18.27
CA LEU A 352 17.66 -9.19 -19.55
C LEU A 352 18.17 -8.12 -20.52
N ALA A 353 18.31 -6.88 -20.07
CA ALA A 353 18.81 -5.81 -20.94
C ALA A 353 20.26 -6.04 -21.37
N HIS A 354 21.10 -6.60 -20.49
CA HIS A 354 22.45 -7.02 -20.87
C HIS A 354 22.42 -8.11 -21.95
N ALA A 355 21.54 -9.11 -21.82
CA ALA A 355 21.40 -10.15 -22.85
C ALA A 355 20.85 -9.59 -24.18
N LEU A 356 19.81 -8.76 -24.13
CA LEU A 356 19.11 -8.18 -25.27
C LEU A 356 19.95 -7.14 -26.01
N SER A 357 20.83 -6.43 -25.31
CA SER A 357 21.68 -5.38 -25.91
C SER A 357 22.65 -5.87 -27.00
N ARG A 358 22.79 -7.18 -27.18
CA ARG A 358 23.42 -7.79 -28.37
C ARG A 358 22.68 -7.43 -29.67
N SER A 359 21.36 -7.22 -29.60
CA SER A 359 20.53 -6.72 -30.69
C SER A 359 19.84 -5.42 -30.27
N ARG A 360 20.31 -4.31 -30.85
CA ARG A 360 19.74 -2.97 -30.63
C ARG A 360 18.23 -2.96 -30.93
N ALA A 361 17.84 -3.60 -32.02
CA ALA A 361 16.45 -3.70 -32.45
C ALA A 361 15.59 -4.47 -31.42
N ALA A 362 16.08 -5.61 -30.91
CA ALA A 362 15.35 -6.38 -29.92
C ALA A 362 15.16 -5.61 -28.61
N LEU A 363 16.21 -4.94 -28.12
CA LEU A 363 16.11 -4.13 -26.90
C LEU A 363 15.11 -2.98 -27.06
N VAL A 364 15.16 -2.25 -28.18
CA VAL A 364 14.22 -1.16 -28.48
C VAL A 364 12.79 -1.70 -28.60
N ALA A 365 12.59 -2.80 -29.33
CA ALA A 365 11.27 -3.40 -29.50
C ALA A 365 10.65 -3.81 -28.16
N VAL A 366 11.43 -4.42 -27.26
CA VAL A 366 10.98 -4.80 -25.92
C VAL A 366 10.62 -3.57 -25.08
N VAL A 367 11.46 -2.53 -25.05
CA VAL A 367 11.18 -1.29 -24.31
C VAL A 367 9.91 -0.61 -24.83
N VAL A 368 9.72 -0.56 -26.15
CA VAL A 368 8.51 -0.02 -26.79
C VAL A 368 7.29 -0.85 -26.41
N ALA A 369 7.36 -2.17 -26.48
CA ALA A 369 6.27 -3.06 -26.12
C ALA A 369 5.83 -2.84 -24.66
N LEU A 370 6.77 -2.76 -23.72
CA LEU A 370 6.46 -2.49 -22.31
C LEU A 370 5.79 -1.13 -22.11
N ALA A 371 6.29 -0.10 -22.79
CA ALA A 371 5.72 1.26 -22.72
C ALA A 371 4.30 1.33 -23.27
N LEU A 372 3.98 0.53 -24.29
CA LEU A 372 2.63 0.42 -24.88
C LEU A 372 1.69 -0.46 -24.04
N LEU A 373 2.21 -1.52 -23.39
CA LEU A 373 1.42 -2.41 -22.54
C LEU A 373 1.06 -1.79 -21.18
N ARG A 374 1.93 -0.94 -20.64
CA ARG A 374 1.73 -0.34 -19.31
C ARG A 374 0.40 0.42 -19.15
N PRO A 375 -0.01 1.33 -20.05
CA PRO A 375 -1.32 2.00 -19.92
C PRO A 375 -2.48 1.02 -20.16
N ALA A 376 -2.29 -0.02 -20.97
CA ALA A 376 -3.31 -1.06 -21.13
C ALA A 376 -3.59 -1.79 -19.81
N ILE A 377 -2.56 -2.12 -19.02
CA ILE A 377 -2.75 -2.66 -17.66
C ILE A 377 -3.37 -1.62 -16.72
N GLY A 378 -2.93 -0.36 -16.82
CA GLY A 378 -3.47 0.71 -15.97
C GLY A 378 -4.98 0.86 -16.08
N ASP A 379 -5.50 0.64 -17.29
CA ASP A 379 -6.91 0.70 -17.67
C ASP A 379 -7.62 -0.67 -17.62
N THR A 380 -6.94 -1.74 -17.20
CA THR A 380 -7.54 -3.08 -17.07
C THR A 380 -8.26 -3.22 -15.73
N VAL A 381 -9.54 -3.61 -15.77
CA VAL A 381 -10.36 -3.87 -14.58
C VAL A 381 -9.69 -4.91 -13.69
N SER A 382 -9.55 -4.60 -12.40
CA SER A 382 -8.89 -5.48 -11.44
C SER A 382 -9.41 -5.28 -10.02
N HIS A 383 -9.56 -6.40 -9.31
CA HIS A 383 -9.84 -6.42 -7.87
C HIS A 383 -8.56 -6.41 -7.02
N ASP A 384 -7.38 -6.53 -7.64
CA ASP A 384 -6.13 -6.37 -6.92
C ASP A 384 -5.87 -4.88 -6.65
N TRP A 385 -5.89 -4.53 -5.36
CA TRP A 385 -5.63 -3.17 -4.92
C TRP A 385 -4.27 -2.63 -5.30
N SER A 386 -3.32 -3.48 -5.74
CA SER A 386 -2.01 -3.00 -6.19
C SER A 386 -2.01 -2.42 -7.62
N THR A 387 -3.13 -2.51 -8.34
CA THR A 387 -3.30 -2.01 -9.71
C THR A 387 -3.77 -0.55 -9.77
N ALA A 388 -3.51 0.12 -10.89
CA ALA A 388 -3.85 1.54 -11.06
C ALA A 388 -5.36 1.73 -11.11
N TRP A 389 -6.04 0.91 -11.92
CA TRP A 389 -7.50 0.90 -12.04
C TRP A 389 -8.21 0.86 -10.68
N TYR A 390 -7.83 -0.08 -9.80
CA TYR A 390 -8.44 -0.19 -8.47
C TYR A 390 -8.22 1.08 -7.66
N ARG A 391 -6.99 1.60 -7.66
CA ARG A 391 -6.58 2.73 -6.82
C ARG A 391 -7.27 4.02 -7.22
N GLU A 392 -7.30 4.30 -8.51
CA GLU A 392 -7.97 5.49 -9.06
C GLU A 392 -9.47 5.42 -8.78
N ARG A 393 -10.11 4.26 -9.00
CA ARG A 393 -11.53 4.05 -8.69
C ARG A 393 -11.83 4.21 -7.20
N ALA A 394 -11.07 3.53 -6.34
CA ALA A 394 -11.27 3.59 -4.88
C ALA A 394 -11.10 5.03 -4.37
N ALA A 395 -10.08 5.74 -4.85
CA ALA A 395 -9.82 7.13 -4.45
C ALA A 395 -10.88 8.10 -4.94
N ALA A 396 -11.32 7.98 -6.18
CA ALA A 396 -12.44 8.76 -6.71
C ALA A 396 -13.72 8.52 -5.88
N PHE A 397 -13.99 7.26 -5.53
CA PHE A 397 -15.14 6.89 -4.74
C PHE A 397 -15.09 7.44 -3.31
N VAL A 398 -13.93 7.34 -2.64
CA VAL A 398 -13.72 7.93 -1.30
C VAL A 398 -13.85 9.44 -1.33
N ALA A 399 -13.31 10.12 -2.34
CA ALA A 399 -13.48 11.56 -2.48
C ALA A 399 -14.94 11.97 -2.71
N ARG A 400 -15.70 11.16 -3.47
CA ARG A 400 -17.14 11.39 -3.65
C ARG A 400 -17.89 11.25 -2.33
N MET A 401 -17.63 10.17 -1.59
CA MET A 401 -18.22 9.93 -0.27
C MET A 401 -17.86 11.03 0.72
N ARG A 402 -16.62 11.51 0.74
CA ARG A 402 -16.20 12.65 1.56
C ARG A 402 -17.04 13.88 1.23
N ALA A 403 -17.07 14.27 -0.03
CA ALA A 403 -17.79 15.47 -0.48
C ALA A 403 -19.29 15.38 -0.19
N ASP A 404 -19.90 14.20 -0.36
CA ASP A 404 -21.31 13.98 -0.01
C ASP A 404 -21.55 14.09 1.50
N LEU A 405 -20.63 13.56 2.31
CA LEU A 405 -20.77 13.62 3.76
C LEU A 405 -20.60 15.05 4.28
N GLU A 406 -19.60 15.78 3.78
CA GLU A 406 -19.37 17.19 4.11
C GLU A 406 -20.52 18.09 3.64
N ALA A 407 -21.15 17.77 2.49
CA ALA A 407 -22.34 18.49 2.03
C ALA A 407 -23.57 18.22 2.92
N LEU A 408 -23.77 16.97 3.33
CA LEU A 408 -24.88 16.56 4.20
C LEU A 408 -24.69 17.05 5.64
N ARG A 409 -23.46 17.01 6.15
CA ARG A 409 -23.05 17.43 7.49
C ARG A 409 -21.74 18.23 7.41
N PRO A 410 -21.81 19.56 7.27
CA PRO A 410 -20.60 20.40 7.19
C PRO A 410 -19.70 20.36 8.42
N ALA A 411 -20.25 20.00 9.58
CA ALA A 411 -19.51 19.82 10.81
C ALA A 411 -20.17 18.76 11.69
N PHE A 412 -19.35 18.09 12.49
CA PHE A 412 -19.79 17.27 13.61
C PHE A 412 -19.40 17.93 14.94
N PRO A 413 -20.22 17.79 16.00
CA PRO A 413 -19.81 18.17 17.35
C PRO A 413 -18.58 17.36 17.81
N PRO A 414 -17.76 17.90 18.72
CA PRO A 414 -16.68 17.13 19.35
C PRO A 414 -17.19 15.84 19.99
N HIS A 415 -16.37 14.78 19.94
CA HIS A 415 -16.65 13.44 20.45
C HIS A 415 -17.84 12.71 19.81
N ALA A 416 -18.32 13.20 18.66
CA ALA A 416 -19.30 12.49 17.84
C ALA A 416 -18.74 11.15 17.34
N ARG A 417 -19.61 10.14 17.30
CA ARG A 417 -19.33 8.83 16.70
C ARG A 417 -20.17 8.67 15.44
N VAL A 418 -19.53 8.32 14.33
CA VAL A 418 -20.21 8.23 13.03
C VAL A 418 -20.19 6.80 12.52
N PHE A 419 -21.37 6.22 12.36
CA PHE A 419 -21.55 4.82 11.96
C PHE A 419 -22.08 4.74 10.53
N PHE A 420 -21.50 3.82 9.75
CA PHE A 420 -21.84 3.65 8.34
C PHE A 420 -22.34 2.24 8.02
N VAL A 421 -23.26 2.12 7.06
CA VAL A 421 -23.72 0.83 6.54
C VAL A 421 -23.90 0.87 5.04
N ARG A 422 -23.81 -0.32 4.41
CA ARG A 422 -23.92 -0.53 2.96
C ARG A 422 -22.87 0.22 2.13
N VAL A 423 -21.74 0.56 2.75
CA VAL A 423 -20.56 1.03 2.02
C VAL A 423 -20.11 -0.11 1.10
N PRO A 424 -19.88 0.14 -0.20
CA PRO A 424 -19.37 -0.88 -1.09
C PRO A 424 -18.08 -1.51 -0.56
N SER A 425 -17.90 -2.80 -0.80
CA SER A 425 -16.60 -3.44 -0.52
C SER A 425 -15.53 -2.82 -1.41
N ASP A 426 -14.26 -3.00 -1.02
CA ASP A 426 -13.12 -2.69 -1.88
C ASP A 426 -12.94 -1.20 -2.26
N VAL A 427 -13.38 -0.29 -1.39
CA VAL A 427 -13.20 1.16 -1.58
C VAL A 427 -12.25 1.80 -0.57
N GLY A 428 -11.82 1.05 0.46
CA GLY A 428 -10.85 1.54 1.46
C GLY A 428 -11.33 2.77 2.26
N PHE A 429 -12.65 2.87 2.49
CA PHE A 429 -13.30 4.04 3.10
C PHE A 429 -12.96 4.23 4.57
N LEU A 430 -13.16 3.20 5.39
CA LEU A 430 -12.96 3.28 6.84
C LEU A 430 -12.00 2.19 7.29
N ALA A 431 -10.91 2.60 7.93
CA ALA A 431 -9.97 1.71 8.59
C ALA A 431 -9.93 2.06 10.08
N GLY A 432 -9.95 1.05 10.96
CA GLY A 432 -9.96 1.28 12.41
C GLY A 432 -11.17 2.11 12.88
N ASP A 433 -10.91 3.11 13.71
CA ASP A 433 -11.91 3.92 14.42
C ASP A 433 -12.21 5.28 13.75
N GLY A 434 -11.98 5.41 12.45
CA GLY A 434 -12.28 6.61 11.66
C GLY A 434 -11.19 7.70 11.53
N PRO A 435 -9.90 7.39 11.31
CA PRO A 435 -8.88 8.38 10.94
C PRO A 435 -9.28 9.30 9.78
N ALA A 436 -10.00 8.77 8.78
CA ALA A 436 -10.47 9.55 7.64
C ALA A 436 -11.37 10.73 8.07
N LEU A 437 -12.28 10.50 9.01
CA LEU A 437 -13.16 11.55 9.54
C LEU A 437 -12.37 12.64 10.27
N ARG A 438 -11.39 12.25 11.10
CA ARG A 438 -10.52 13.17 11.83
C ARG A 438 -9.68 14.04 10.90
N VAL A 439 -9.26 13.49 9.76
CA VAL A 439 -8.53 14.23 8.73
C VAL A 439 -9.47 15.15 7.93
N TRP A 440 -10.65 14.68 7.52
CA TRP A 440 -11.61 15.46 6.71
C TRP A 440 -12.17 16.66 7.48
N TYR A 441 -12.62 16.44 8.72
CA TYR A 441 -13.21 17.49 9.57
C TYR A 441 -12.18 18.25 10.41
N GLY A 442 -10.94 17.77 10.46
CA GLY A 442 -9.89 18.41 11.26
C GLY A 442 -10.07 18.26 12.78
N ASP A 443 -10.99 17.43 13.26
CA ASP A 443 -11.27 17.20 14.68
C ASP A 443 -10.79 15.82 15.13
N HIS A 444 -9.85 15.79 16.09
CA HIS A 444 -9.24 14.56 16.60
C HIS A 444 -10.12 13.78 17.58
N THR A 445 -11.23 14.38 18.02
CA THR A 445 -12.17 13.76 18.96
C THR A 445 -13.20 12.88 18.25
N LEU A 446 -13.32 13.01 16.92
CA LEU A 446 -14.23 12.21 16.12
C LEU A 446 -13.76 10.75 16.05
N SER A 447 -14.74 9.86 16.03
CA SER A 447 -14.52 8.45 15.72
C SER A 447 -15.62 7.93 14.81
N GLY A 448 -15.37 6.80 14.16
CA GLY A 448 -16.35 6.17 13.31
C GLY A 448 -16.19 4.66 13.23
N GLY A 449 -17.23 4.01 12.73
CA GLY A 449 -17.30 2.57 12.61
C GLY A 449 -18.32 2.15 11.57
N PHE A 450 -18.43 0.84 11.34
CA PHE A 450 -19.61 0.29 10.68
C PHE A 450 -20.72 0.05 11.69
N TYR A 451 -21.97 -0.04 11.23
CA TYR A 451 -23.11 -0.40 12.10
C TYR A 451 -22.83 -1.65 12.94
N SER A 452 -22.20 -2.68 12.36
CA SER A 452 -21.83 -3.91 13.05
C SER A 452 -20.88 -3.72 14.25
N ALA A 453 -20.10 -2.63 14.26
CA ALA A 453 -19.21 -2.25 15.35
C ALA A 453 -19.87 -1.36 16.41
N TYR A 454 -21.15 -0.99 16.22
CA TYR A 454 -21.86 -0.12 17.15
C TYR A 454 -21.97 -0.73 18.54
N ARG A 455 -21.63 0.04 19.56
CA ARG A 455 -21.88 -0.29 20.97
C ARG A 455 -22.36 0.96 21.72
N PRO A 456 -23.26 0.81 22.71
CA PRO A 456 -23.65 1.91 23.59
C PRO A 456 -22.42 2.56 24.20
N ARG A 457 -22.50 3.88 24.41
CA ARG A 457 -21.38 4.62 25.00
C ARG A 457 -21.23 4.20 26.48
N ALA A 458 -20.04 3.73 26.85
CA ALA A 458 -19.74 3.42 28.24
C ALA A 458 -19.74 4.69 29.12
N ALA A 459 -20.16 4.56 30.38
CA ALA A 459 -20.34 5.69 31.30
C ALA A 459 -19.08 6.55 31.55
N GLY A 460 -17.88 6.01 31.29
CA GLY A 460 -16.60 6.72 31.43
C GLY A 460 -16.09 7.41 30.17
N LEU A 461 -16.78 7.30 29.03
CA LEU A 461 -16.35 7.95 27.78
C LEU A 461 -16.88 9.40 27.69
N PRO A 462 -16.17 10.30 27.00
CA PRO A 462 -16.65 11.67 26.75
C PRO A 462 -18.05 11.67 26.14
N ARG A 463 -18.90 12.61 26.57
CA ARG A 463 -20.25 12.79 25.99
C ARG A 463 -20.14 13.22 24.53
N GLY A 464 -21.05 12.73 23.70
CA GLY A 464 -21.16 13.07 22.29
C GLY A 464 -22.23 12.26 21.59
N ASP A 465 -22.73 12.76 20.47
CA ASP A 465 -23.84 12.15 19.73
C ASP A 465 -23.37 11.01 18.81
N ASP A 466 -24.28 10.09 18.53
CA ASP A 466 -24.08 9.00 17.57
C ASP A 466 -24.87 9.29 16.30
N TYR A 467 -24.17 9.36 15.18
CA TYR A 467 -24.75 9.58 13.86
C TYR A 467 -24.70 8.32 13.02
N PHE A 468 -25.75 8.06 12.25
CA PHE A 468 -25.92 6.83 11.50
C PHE A 468 -26.19 7.16 10.04
N PHE A 469 -25.38 6.59 9.14
CA PHE A 469 -25.47 6.84 7.71
C PHE A 469 -25.55 5.53 6.93
N ARG A 470 -26.48 5.50 5.99
CA ARG A 470 -26.54 4.48 4.95
C ARG A 470 -25.97 5.04 3.67
N PHE A 471 -25.13 4.27 2.98
CA PHE A 471 -24.74 4.60 1.62
C PHE A 471 -25.82 4.18 0.61
N ASP A 472 -26.16 5.08 -0.31
CA ASP A 472 -27.00 4.86 -1.48
C ASP A 472 -26.17 4.97 -2.75
N SER A 473 -26.14 3.91 -3.56
CA SER A 473 -25.36 3.88 -4.80
C SER A 473 -25.78 4.93 -5.83
N LEU A 474 -27.01 5.45 -5.73
CA LEU A 474 -27.52 6.47 -6.65
C LEU A 474 -27.52 7.88 -6.04
N GLY A 475 -27.62 8.00 -4.72
CA GLY A 475 -27.85 9.27 -4.02
C GLY A 475 -26.77 9.69 -3.02
N GLY A 476 -25.75 8.87 -2.77
CA GLY A 476 -24.71 9.16 -1.77
C GLY A 476 -25.18 8.83 -0.35
N TRP A 477 -24.77 9.64 0.63
CA TRP A 477 -25.12 9.38 2.03
C TRP A 477 -26.56 9.76 2.35
N VAL A 478 -27.24 8.88 3.10
CA VAL A 478 -28.53 9.14 3.71
C VAL A 478 -28.37 8.99 5.22
N GLU A 479 -28.64 10.07 5.96
CA GLU A 479 -28.67 10.03 7.41
C GLU A 479 -29.92 9.31 7.90
N VAL A 480 -29.75 8.39 8.84
CA VAL A 480 -30.83 7.68 9.54
C VAL A 480 -30.87 8.24 10.96
N VAL A 481 -31.89 9.03 11.28
CA VAL A 481 -31.92 9.80 12.53
C VAL A 481 -32.46 8.93 13.67
N PRO A 482 -31.63 8.56 14.67
CA PRO A 482 -32.11 7.83 15.82
C PRO A 482 -32.98 8.73 16.71
N GLY A 483 -33.98 8.16 17.36
CA GLY A 483 -34.90 8.85 18.25
C GLY A 483 -35.94 9.70 17.51
N PRO A 484 -36.54 10.70 18.17
CA PRO A 484 -37.62 11.51 17.61
C PRO A 484 -37.23 12.25 16.31
N GLU A 485 -38.12 12.22 15.31
CA GLU A 485 -37.97 12.94 14.05
C GLU A 485 -39.36 13.28 13.44
N ASP A 486 -39.40 14.19 12.46
CA ASP A 486 -40.59 14.38 11.60
C ASP A 486 -40.68 13.22 10.60
N VAL A 487 -41.31 12.14 11.02
CA VAL A 487 -41.46 10.90 10.25
C VAL A 487 -42.16 11.13 8.91
N ALA A 488 -43.16 12.01 8.85
CA ALA A 488 -43.89 12.27 7.61
C ALA A 488 -42.96 12.92 6.56
N ARG A 489 -42.14 13.89 6.98
CA ARG A 489 -41.11 14.49 6.12
C ARG A 489 -40.01 13.50 5.77
N ALA A 490 -39.51 12.74 6.74
CA ALA A 490 -38.43 11.78 6.56
C ALA A 490 -38.79 10.70 5.53
N ARG A 491 -40.02 10.17 5.58
CA ARG A 491 -40.51 9.18 4.60
C ARG A 491 -40.67 9.74 3.19
N ARG A 492 -41.01 11.03 3.05
CA ARG A 492 -41.05 11.68 1.72
C ARG A 492 -39.66 11.84 1.12
N ALA A 493 -38.66 12.10 1.95
CA ALA A 493 -37.28 12.26 1.53
C ALA A 493 -36.55 10.91 1.31
N ASN A 494 -36.93 9.87 2.05
CA ASN A 494 -36.32 8.54 1.98
C ASN A 494 -37.38 7.45 1.72
N PRO A 495 -37.53 6.97 0.48
CA PRO A 495 -38.43 5.87 0.15
C PRO A 495 -38.13 4.55 0.90
N ARG A 496 -36.89 4.40 1.42
CA ARG A 496 -36.44 3.23 2.19
C ARG A 496 -36.47 3.45 3.69
N TRP A 497 -37.08 4.54 4.16
CA TRP A 497 -37.11 4.95 5.56
C TRP A 497 -37.42 3.78 6.51
N GLU A 498 -38.49 3.02 6.25
CA GLU A 498 -38.87 1.90 7.12
C GLU A 498 -37.75 0.85 7.23
N LYS A 499 -37.15 0.44 6.12
CA LYS A 499 -36.07 -0.55 6.10
C LYS A 499 -34.79 -0.04 6.76
N ASP A 500 -34.49 1.24 6.57
CA ASP A 500 -33.29 1.87 7.13
C ASP A 500 -33.41 1.98 8.66
N HIS A 501 -34.59 2.36 9.17
CA HIS A 501 -34.88 2.40 10.60
C HIS A 501 -35.01 1.02 11.23
N ALA A 502 -35.56 0.02 10.52
CA ALA A 502 -35.55 -1.37 10.98
C ALA A 502 -34.11 -1.91 11.14
N THR A 503 -33.24 -1.60 10.17
CA THR A 503 -31.81 -1.97 10.24
C THR A 503 -31.11 -1.28 11.41
N LEU A 504 -31.43 -0.01 11.67
CA LEU A 504 -30.91 0.74 12.83
C LEU A 504 -31.41 0.14 14.15
N ALA A 505 -32.69 -0.20 14.26
CA ALA A 505 -33.26 -0.80 15.47
C ALA A 505 -32.56 -2.13 15.82
N VAL A 506 -32.35 -3.01 14.83
CA VAL A 506 -31.58 -4.25 14.98
C VAL A 506 -30.14 -3.94 15.42
N THR A 507 -29.49 -2.96 14.80
CA THR A 507 -28.11 -2.57 15.15
C THR A 507 -27.99 -2.10 16.60
N LEU A 508 -28.96 -1.32 17.08
CA LEU A 508 -29.02 -0.85 18.46
C LEU A 508 -29.23 -2.03 19.42
N ALA A 509 -30.14 -2.94 19.10
CA ALA A 509 -30.40 -4.16 19.88
C ALA A 509 -29.18 -5.08 19.97
N GLU A 510 -28.56 -5.42 18.83
CA GLU A 510 -27.33 -6.22 18.77
C GLU A 510 -26.15 -5.56 19.50
N GLY A 511 -26.11 -4.22 19.50
CA GLY A 511 -25.15 -3.45 20.29
C GLY A 511 -25.42 -3.49 21.80
N GLY A 512 -26.64 -3.83 22.22
CA GLY A 512 -27.11 -3.80 23.62
C GLY A 512 -27.71 -2.47 24.06
N ASP A 513 -28.02 -1.54 23.13
CA ASP A 513 -28.69 -0.26 23.43
C ASP A 513 -30.21 -0.44 23.39
N TRP A 514 -30.71 -1.26 24.33
CA TRP A 514 -32.12 -1.63 24.42
C TRP A 514 -33.09 -0.44 24.54
N PRO A 515 -32.79 0.63 25.31
CA PRO A 515 -33.66 1.80 25.36
C PRO A 515 -33.85 2.48 24.00
N ARG A 516 -32.76 2.68 23.23
CA ARG A 516 -32.86 3.30 21.89
C ARG A 516 -33.47 2.34 20.87
N ALA A 517 -33.16 1.05 20.95
CA ALA A 517 -33.79 0.03 20.10
C ALA A 517 -35.32 0.03 20.30
N ALA A 518 -35.78 0.04 21.57
CA ALA A 518 -37.20 0.12 21.90
C ALA A 518 -37.87 1.36 21.31
N ALA A 519 -37.22 2.51 21.39
CA ALA A 519 -37.72 3.75 20.80
C ALA A 519 -37.81 3.67 19.26
N GLU A 520 -36.83 3.07 18.58
CA GLU A 520 -36.88 2.88 17.13
C GLU A 520 -37.97 1.89 16.70
N TYR A 521 -38.12 0.75 17.38
CA TYR A 521 -39.20 -0.20 17.10
C TYR A 521 -40.58 0.40 17.37
N ALA A 522 -40.74 1.18 18.45
CA ALA A 522 -41.97 1.91 18.73
C ALA A 522 -42.30 2.92 17.62
N LYS A 523 -41.29 3.61 17.08
CA LYS A 523 -41.41 4.52 15.94
C LYS A 523 -41.88 3.77 14.69
N LEU A 524 -41.29 2.62 14.37
CA LEU A 524 -41.69 1.77 13.25
C LEU A 524 -43.14 1.26 13.40
N ALA A 525 -43.50 0.77 14.59
CA ALA A 525 -44.85 0.29 14.90
C ALA A 525 -45.90 1.41 14.87
N ALA A 526 -45.53 2.68 15.09
CA ALA A 526 -46.44 3.80 14.91
C ALA A 526 -46.73 4.06 13.42
N VAL A 527 -45.76 3.84 12.55
CA VAL A 527 -45.87 4.07 11.09
C VAL A 527 -46.55 2.91 10.38
N VAL A 528 -46.27 1.68 10.80
CA VAL A 528 -46.81 0.45 10.22
C VAL A 528 -47.61 -0.28 11.31
N PRO A 529 -48.78 0.27 11.72
CA PRO A 529 -49.50 -0.20 12.90
C PRO A 529 -50.03 -1.63 12.80
N ALA A 530 -50.12 -2.18 11.59
CA ALA A 530 -50.56 -3.56 11.34
C ALA A 530 -49.43 -4.59 11.47
N ASN A 531 -48.16 -4.18 11.54
CA ASN A 531 -47.03 -5.10 11.67
C ASN A 531 -46.86 -5.50 13.15
N ALA A 532 -47.19 -6.75 13.46
CA ALA A 532 -47.10 -7.29 14.81
C ALA A 532 -45.65 -7.41 15.30
N ASP A 533 -44.70 -7.66 14.39
CA ASP A 533 -43.29 -7.86 14.71
C ASP A 533 -42.67 -6.58 15.29
N TYR A 534 -42.93 -5.42 14.70
CA TYR A 534 -42.40 -4.15 15.25
C TYR A 534 -42.97 -3.83 16.64
N ALA A 535 -44.24 -4.17 16.90
CA ALA A 535 -44.83 -3.99 18.23
C ALA A 535 -44.26 -5.00 19.25
N HIS A 536 -44.02 -6.25 18.82
CA HIS A 536 -43.36 -7.27 19.61
C HIS A 536 -41.92 -6.88 19.96
N ASP A 537 -41.13 -6.47 18.96
CA ASP A 537 -39.72 -6.10 19.13
C ASP A 537 -39.56 -4.86 20.01
N ALA A 538 -40.49 -3.89 19.92
CA ALA A 538 -40.56 -2.78 20.86
C ALA A 538 -40.77 -3.28 22.29
N ALA A 539 -41.72 -4.20 22.49
CA ALA A 539 -42.03 -4.77 23.80
C ALA A 539 -40.84 -5.52 24.39
N LEU A 540 -40.21 -6.39 23.60
CA LEU A 540 -39.02 -7.15 23.99
C LEU A 540 -37.87 -6.22 24.36
N SER A 541 -37.65 -5.17 23.57
CA SER A 541 -36.60 -4.18 23.85
C SER A 541 -36.87 -3.39 25.13
N PHE A 542 -38.13 -2.98 25.40
CA PHE A 542 -38.50 -2.35 26.68
C PHE A 542 -38.34 -3.31 27.88
N GLU A 543 -38.74 -4.58 27.74
CA GLU A 543 -38.59 -5.60 28.79
C GLU A 543 -37.10 -5.79 29.13
N THR A 544 -36.27 -5.91 28.09
CA THR A 544 -34.81 -6.07 28.24
C THR A 544 -34.13 -4.82 28.79
N ALA A 545 -34.66 -3.62 28.49
CA ALA A 545 -34.23 -2.37 29.10
C ALA A 545 -34.69 -2.20 30.57
N GLY A 546 -35.52 -3.10 31.08
CA GLY A 546 -36.06 -3.06 32.45
C GLY A 546 -37.35 -2.24 32.62
N ASP A 547 -37.94 -1.72 31.53
CA ASP A 547 -39.22 -1.01 31.56
C ASP A 547 -40.38 -1.99 31.36
N SER A 548 -40.71 -2.73 32.43
CA SER A 548 -41.78 -3.73 32.40
C SER A 548 -43.17 -3.13 32.13
N LEU A 549 -43.39 -1.84 32.42
CA LEU A 549 -44.68 -1.18 32.17
C LEU A 549 -44.86 -0.91 30.69
N ALA A 550 -43.88 -0.27 30.05
CA ALA A 550 -43.90 -0.04 28.60
C ALA A 550 -43.94 -1.36 27.83
N ALA A 551 -43.15 -2.35 28.26
CA ALA A 551 -43.16 -3.68 27.68
C ALA A 551 -44.56 -4.33 27.69
N ALA A 552 -45.28 -4.26 28.81
CA ALA A 552 -46.63 -4.83 28.91
C ALA A 552 -47.63 -4.16 27.96
N THR A 553 -47.55 -2.84 27.83
CA THR A 553 -48.38 -2.09 26.86
C THR A 553 -48.10 -2.54 25.44
N TRP A 554 -46.84 -2.66 25.05
CA TRP A 554 -46.46 -3.05 23.70
C TRP A 554 -46.75 -4.52 23.40
N TYR A 555 -46.55 -5.44 24.34
CA TYR A 555 -46.93 -6.84 24.18
C TYR A 555 -48.44 -7.02 24.03
N ALA A 556 -49.25 -6.29 24.80
CA ALA A 556 -50.71 -6.32 24.66
C ALA A 556 -51.14 -5.80 23.27
N ARG A 557 -50.50 -4.73 22.79
CA ARG A 557 -50.73 -4.21 21.44
C ARG A 557 -50.34 -5.24 20.37
N ALA A 558 -49.16 -5.84 20.47
CA ALA A 558 -48.68 -6.84 19.53
C ALA A 558 -49.62 -8.05 19.48
N ALA A 559 -50.01 -8.60 20.63
CA ALA A 559 -50.89 -9.77 20.75
C ALA A 559 -52.32 -9.54 20.20
N ALA A 560 -52.77 -8.29 20.12
CA ALA A 560 -54.07 -7.93 19.56
C ALA A 560 -54.06 -7.88 18.02
N LEU A 561 -52.90 -7.88 17.36
CA LEU A 561 -52.80 -7.80 15.91
C LEU A 561 -53.03 -9.17 15.24
N PRO A 562 -53.63 -9.21 14.03
CA PRO A 562 -53.94 -10.46 13.33
C PRO A 562 -52.73 -11.37 13.03
N GLY A 563 -51.53 -10.78 12.92
CA GLY A 563 -50.27 -11.52 12.64
C GLY A 563 -49.52 -12.00 13.88
N ALA A 564 -50.05 -11.80 15.09
CA ALA A 564 -49.34 -12.12 16.33
C ALA A 564 -49.23 -13.64 16.56
N ASP A 565 -47.99 -14.12 16.70
CA ASP A 565 -47.69 -15.50 17.01
C ASP A 565 -48.03 -15.89 18.46
N ASP A 566 -48.01 -17.19 18.74
CA ASP A 566 -48.35 -17.70 20.07
C ASP A 566 -47.33 -17.26 21.13
N GLU A 567 -46.07 -17.04 20.75
CA GLU A 567 -45.03 -16.58 21.67
C GLU A 567 -45.34 -15.17 22.18
N THR A 568 -45.70 -14.25 21.29
CA THR A 568 -46.14 -12.89 21.61
C THR A 568 -47.35 -12.91 22.55
N ARG A 569 -48.37 -13.72 22.25
CA ARG A 569 -49.58 -13.83 23.09
C ARG A 569 -49.25 -14.38 24.48
N ARG A 570 -48.36 -15.38 24.56
CA ARG A 570 -47.89 -15.93 25.84
C ARG A 570 -47.08 -14.91 26.64
N ALA A 571 -46.19 -14.16 26.00
CA ALA A 571 -45.41 -13.10 26.64
C ALA A 571 -46.31 -12.00 27.21
N ALA A 572 -47.30 -11.54 26.45
CA ALA A 572 -48.31 -10.58 26.91
C ALA A 572 -49.08 -11.07 28.15
N ALA A 573 -49.57 -12.32 28.11
CA ALA A 573 -50.29 -12.91 29.23
C ALA A 573 -49.41 -13.10 30.48
N ARG A 574 -48.13 -13.47 30.29
CA ARG A 574 -47.13 -13.62 31.36
C ARG A 574 -46.90 -12.30 32.07
N LEU A 575 -46.58 -11.24 31.33
CA LEU A 575 -46.23 -9.95 31.90
C LEU A 575 -47.44 -9.27 32.57
N ALA A 576 -48.64 -9.43 32.01
CA ALA A 576 -49.89 -8.95 32.63
C ALA A 576 -50.21 -9.65 33.96
N ARG A 577 -49.84 -10.93 34.14
CA ARG A 577 -49.96 -11.61 35.44
C ARG A 577 -48.93 -11.10 36.44
N TYR A 578 -47.68 -10.92 36.02
CA TYR A 578 -46.61 -10.40 36.88
C TYR A 578 -46.97 -9.02 37.46
N LEU A 579 -47.42 -8.07 36.62
CA LEU A 579 -47.80 -6.73 37.08
C LEU A 579 -49.03 -6.70 38.00
N ARG A 580 -49.96 -7.67 37.86
CA ARG A 580 -51.10 -7.80 38.77
C ARG A 580 -50.71 -8.36 40.14
N GLY A 581 -49.65 -9.15 40.22
CA GLY A 581 -49.14 -9.71 41.48
C GLY A 581 -48.25 -8.75 42.28
N GLN A 582 -47.85 -7.62 41.71
CA GLN A 582 -47.08 -6.57 42.39
C GLN A 582 -47.91 -5.38 42.89
N ARG A 583 -49.21 -5.35 42.57
CA ARG A 583 -50.19 -4.43 43.15
C ARG A 583 -50.83 -5.07 44.36
#